data_AF-A0A5I8GTZ7-F1
#
_entry.id   AF-A0A5I8GTZ7-F1
#
_cell.length_a   1.000
_cell.length_b   1.000
_cell.length_c   1.000
_cell.angle_alpha   90.00
_cell.angle_beta   90.00
_cell.angle_gamma   90.00
#
_symmetry.space_group_name_H-M   'P 1'
#
loop_
_entity.id
_entity.type
_entity.pdbx_description
1 polymer ?
#
loop_
_entity_poly.entity_id
_entity_poly.type
_entity_poly.pdbx_seq_one_letter_code
_entity_poly.pdbx_strand_id
1 'polypeptide(L)' 'MPTAARLNDKGTQHDDYYETVSIAGSPMVFIDGLSVARMSDAVDCGGVVI' A
#
# COMPACT_ATOMS: atom_id res chain seq x y z
N MET A 1 11.67 1.88 -14.54
CA MET A 1 11.09 0.83 -13.67
C MET A 1 10.38 1.53 -12.54
N PRO A 2 9.13 1.16 -12.19
CA PRO A 2 8.45 1.78 -11.05
C PRO A 2 9.18 1.45 -9.75
N THR A 3 9.03 2.31 -8.75
CA THR A 3 9.49 2.05 -7.39
C THR A 3 8.61 1.01 -6.71
N ALA A 4 9.14 0.31 -5.70
CA ALA A 4 8.33 -0.62 -4.93
C ALA A 4 7.35 0.13 -4.02
N ALA A 5 6.13 -0.40 -3.90
CA ALA A 5 5.15 0.07 -2.93
C ALA A 5 5.47 -0.49 -1.54
N ARG A 6 5.26 0.32 -0.51
CA ARG A 6 5.58 0.04 0.89
C ARG A 6 4.40 0.43 1.77
N LEU A 7 4.42 -0.03 3.02
CA LEU A 7 3.48 0.39 4.04
C LEU A 7 3.44 1.92 4.15
N ASN A 8 2.25 2.48 4.26
CA ASN A 8 1.96 3.92 4.26
C ASN A 8 2.21 4.66 2.94
N ASP A 9 2.60 4.00 1.84
CA ASP A 9 2.58 4.64 0.53
C ASP A 9 1.11 4.89 0.10
N LYS A 10 0.87 6.03 -0.56
CA LYS A 10 -0.47 6.48 -0.98
C LYS A 10 -0.92 5.83 -2.29
N GLY A 11 -2.13 5.27 -2.30
CA GLY A 11 -2.90 5.02 -3.51
C GLY A 11 -3.53 6.32 -4.01
N THR A 12 -3.68 6.48 -5.32
CA THR A 12 -4.35 7.66 -5.88
C THR A 12 -5.84 7.66 -5.58
N GLN A 13 -6.45 8.84 -5.48
CA GLN A 13 -7.90 8.97 -5.45
C GLN A 13 -8.55 8.33 -6.69
N HIS A 14 -9.81 7.92 -6.56
CA HIS A 14 -10.65 7.53 -7.68
C HIS A 14 -12.10 7.94 -7.41
N ASP A 15 -12.83 8.32 -8.46
CA ASP A 15 -14.20 8.82 -8.34
C ASP A 15 -14.30 9.91 -7.25
N ASP A 16 -15.31 9.83 -6.37
CA ASP A 16 -15.51 10.71 -5.22
C ASP A 16 -14.84 10.21 -3.93
N TYR A 17 -13.92 9.24 -4.02
CA TYR A 17 -13.15 8.72 -2.88
C TYR A 17 -11.76 9.35 -2.83
N TYR A 18 -11.38 9.81 -1.64
CA TYR A 18 -10.07 10.41 -1.36
C TYR A 18 -8.93 9.37 -1.45
N GLU A 19 -7.67 9.83 -1.49
CA GLU A 19 -6.52 8.93 -1.47
C GLU A 19 -6.46 8.07 -0.20
N THR A 20 -5.96 6.85 -0.32
CA THR A 20 -5.86 5.90 0.80
C THR A 20 -4.43 5.44 0.97
N VAL A 21 -4.11 4.85 2.12
CA VAL A 21 -2.78 4.31 2.39
C VAL A 21 -2.83 2.80 2.59
N SER A 22 -1.76 2.12 2.18
CA SER A 22 -1.56 0.72 2.54
C SER A 22 -1.30 0.60 4.03
N ILE A 23 -2.05 -0.28 4.71
CA ILE A 23 -1.98 -0.51 6.16
C ILE A 23 -1.46 -1.91 6.52
N ALA A 24 -1.10 -2.71 5.52
CA ALA A 24 -0.52 -4.03 5.69
C ALA A 24 0.64 -4.24 4.70
N GLY A 25 1.52 -5.17 5.02
CA GLY A 25 2.68 -5.48 4.20
C GLY A 25 3.35 -6.78 4.64
N SER A 26 4.51 -7.06 4.06
CA SER A 26 5.31 -8.24 4.42
C SER A 26 5.82 -8.17 5.88
N PRO A 27 5.75 -9.28 6.65
CA PRO A 27 6.32 -9.33 8.00
C PRO A 27 7.85 -9.48 8.01
N MET A 28 8.47 -9.76 6.86
CA MET A 28 9.91 -10.12 6.78
C MET A 28 10.70 -9.33 5.74
N VAL A 29 10.04 -8.71 4.77
CA VAL A 29 10.71 -8.01 3.66
C VAL A 29 10.45 -6.53 3.76
N PHE A 30 11.54 -5.75 3.82
CA PHE A 30 11.51 -4.32 4.04
C PHE A 30 12.25 -3.59 2.92
N ILE A 31 11.73 -2.44 2.51
CA ILE A 31 12.34 -1.52 1.57
C ILE A 31 12.34 -0.14 2.22
N ASP A 32 13.51 0.50 2.28
CA ASP A 32 13.72 1.78 2.99
C ASP A 32 13.22 1.77 4.44
N GLY A 33 13.30 0.61 5.11
CA GLY A 33 12.86 0.43 6.50
C GLY A 33 11.35 0.26 6.69
N LEU A 34 10.56 0.25 5.62
CA LEU A 34 9.11 0.01 5.65
C LEU A 34 8.80 -1.38 5.08
N SER A 35 7.79 -2.06 5.61
CA SER A 35 7.38 -3.36 5.06
C SER A 35 6.91 -3.18 3.61
N VAL A 36 7.35 -4.05 2.70
CA VAL A 36 6.91 -3.99 1.29
C VAL A 36 5.42 -4.35 1.19
N ALA A 37 4.67 -3.56 0.42
CA ALA A 37 3.28 -3.86 0.10
C ALA A 37 3.22 -4.91 -1.03
N ARG A 38 2.27 -5.82 -0.96
CA ARG A 38 2.06 -6.92 -1.92
C ARG A 38 0.60 -6.94 -2.34
N MET A 39 0.32 -7.66 -3.41
CA MET A 39 -1.05 -7.93 -3.84
C MET A 39 -1.87 -8.51 -2.67
N SER A 40 -3.09 -8.04 -2.51
CA SER A 40 -4.02 -8.40 -1.41
C SER A 40 -3.67 -7.84 -0.01
N ASP A 41 -2.61 -7.04 0.16
CA ASP A 41 -2.42 -6.31 1.43
C ASP A 41 -3.50 -5.21 1.57
N ALA A 42 -4.06 -5.05 2.77
CA ALA A 42 -5.18 -4.15 3.03
C ALA A 42 -4.82 -2.66 2.90
N VAL A 43 -5.79 -1.83 2.51
CA VAL A 43 -5.77 -0.37 2.60
C VAL A 43 -6.78 0.14 3.63
N ASP A 44 -6.57 1.35 4.14
CA ASP A 44 -7.33 1.90 5.28
C ASP A 44 -8.86 1.95 5.09
N CYS A 45 -9.34 2.09 3.84
CA CYS A 45 -10.76 2.13 3.50
C CYS A 45 -11.42 0.74 3.39
N GLY A 46 -10.68 -0.34 3.67
CA GLY A 46 -11.16 -1.72 3.58
C GLY A 46 -10.98 -2.39 2.20
N GLY A 47 -10.30 -1.73 1.26
CA GLY A 47 -9.86 -2.32 0.01
C GLY A 47 -8.56 -3.12 0.14
N VAL A 48 -8.01 -3.56 -1.00
CA VAL A 48 -6.71 -4.23 -1.06
C VAL A 48 -5.86 -3.72 -2.23
N VAL A 49 -4.55 -3.84 -2.11
CA VAL A 49 -3.58 -3.57 -3.19
C VAL A 49 -3.78 -4.57 -4.34
N ILE A 50 -3.85 -4.06 -5.57
CA ILE A 50 -3.97 -4.83 -6.83
C ILE A 50 -2.88 -4.47 -7.83
#